data_AF-A0A3L7S9P4-F1
#
_entry.id   AF-A0A3L7S9P4-F1
#
_cell.length_a   1.000
_cell.length_b   1.000
_cell.length_c   1.000
_cell.angle_alpha   90.00
_cell.angle_beta   90.00
_cell.angle_gamma   90.00
#
_symmetry.space_group_name_H-M   'P 1'
#
loop_
_entity.id
_entity.type
_entity.pdbx_description
1 polymer ?
#
loop_
_entity_poly.entity_id
_entity_poly.type
_entity_poly.pdbx_seq_one_letter_code
_entity_poly.pdbx_strand_id
1 'polypeptide(L)' 'MIAKFSYEHRVEFFETDLAGIVHFANYYRFMEQAEHAFFRSLGLKIHGTQPDGTVFGWPRVNASCSFKSPAFYEDLV' A
#
# COMPACT_ATOMS: atom_id res chain seq x y z
N MET A 1 1.86 24.06 6.98
CA MET A 1 2.90 23.01 7.01
C MET A 1 2.21 21.71 6.66
N ILE A 2 2.61 21.02 5.60
CA ILE A 2 1.97 19.76 5.19
C ILE A 2 2.61 18.65 6.01
N ALA A 3 1.83 17.93 6.82
CA ALA A 3 2.32 16.77 7.55
C ALA A 3 2.66 15.65 6.56
N LYS A 4 3.86 15.06 6.68
CA LYS A 4 4.30 13.92 5.87
C LYS A 4 4.20 12.64 6.70
N PHE A 5 3.65 11.59 6.11
CA PHE A 5 3.73 10.22 6.64
C PHE A 5 4.67 9.40 5.74
N SER A 6 5.49 8.54 6.34
CA SER A 6 6.40 7.65 5.64
C SER A 6 6.18 6.22 6.12
N TYR A 7 6.18 5.28 5.18
CA TYR A 7 6.10 3.85 5.39
C TYR A 7 7.22 3.22 4.57
N GLU A 8 7.93 2.28 5.18
CA GLU A 8 9.02 1.55 4.52
C GLU A 8 8.57 0.11 4.33
N HIS A 9 8.72 -0.40 3.10
CA HIS A 9 8.46 -1.77 2.73
C HIS A 9 9.75 -2.41 2.23
N ARG A 10 10.05 -3.61 2.71
CA ARG A 10 11.15 -4.42 2.18
C ARG A 10 10.59 -5.29 1.08
N VAL A 11 11.16 -5.20 -0.11
CA VAL A 11 10.73 -6.02 -1.24
C VAL A 11 11.02 -7.49 -0.93
N GLU A 12 9.96 -8.29 -0.89
CA GLU A 12 10.03 -9.72 -0.63
C GLU A 12 10.22 -10.51 -1.93
N PHE A 13 10.86 -11.68 -1.84
CA PHE A 13 11.18 -12.48 -3.04
C PHE A 13 9.94 -12.84 -3.88
N PHE A 14 8.82 -13.17 -3.22
CA PHE A 14 7.56 -13.53 -3.89
C PHE A 14 6.89 -12.34 -4.60
N GLU A 15 7.37 -11.12 -4.41
CA GLU A 15 6.87 -9.91 -5.04
C GLU A 15 7.58 -9.62 -6.37
N THR A 16 8.66 -10.36 -6.66
CA THR A 16 9.42 -10.28 -7.91
C THR A 16 8.92 -11.27 -8.96
N ASP A 17 9.15 -10.96 -10.25
CA ASP A 17 8.86 -11.86 -11.37
C ASP A 17 10.13 -12.45 -12.00
N LEU A 18 9.98 -13.16 -13.12
CA LEU A 18 11.09 -13.82 -13.82
C LEU A 18 12.20 -12.85 -14.28
N ALA A 19 11.90 -11.56 -14.44
CA ALA A 19 12.88 -10.54 -14.78
C ALA A 19 13.73 -10.09 -13.55
N GLY A 20 13.44 -10.61 -12.35
CA GLY A 20 14.17 -10.29 -11.13
C GLY A 20 13.84 -8.91 -10.55
N ILE A 21 12.71 -8.33 -10.96
CA ILE A 21 12.21 -7.03 -10.48
C ILE A 21 10.81 -7.19 -9.91
N VAL A 22 10.38 -6.23 -9.09
CA VAL A 22 9.01 -6.20 -8.56
C VAL A 22 8.00 -6.19 -9.71
N HIS A 23 7.08 -7.17 -9.71
CA HIS A 23 5.98 -7.19 -10.66
C HIS A 23 5.07 -5.96 -10.43
N PHE A 24 4.72 -5.24 -11.49
CA PHE A 24 4.06 -3.91 -11.40
C PHE A 24 2.81 -3.88 -10.51
N ALA A 25 2.05 -4.99 -10.44
CA ALA A 25 0.85 -5.09 -9.62
C ALA A 25 1.13 -4.99 -8.10
N ASN A 26 2.33 -5.37 -7.65
CA ASN A 26 2.68 -5.35 -6.23
C ASN A 26 2.87 -3.93 -5.70
N TYR A 27 3.25 -2.95 -6.54
CA TYR A 27 3.32 -1.55 -6.10
C TYR A 27 1.98 -1.02 -5.58
N TYR A 28 0.85 -1.47 -6.12
CA TYR A 28 -0.47 -1.09 -5.58
C TYR A 28 -0.69 -1.65 -4.18
N ARG A 29 -0.15 -2.83 -3.87
CA ARG A 29 -0.19 -3.42 -2.52
C ARG A 29 0.69 -2.61 -1.56
N PHE A 30 1.87 -2.17 -2.00
CA PHE A 30 2.76 -1.34 -1.17
C PHE A 30 2.10 0.00 -0.83
N MET A 31 1.47 0.64 -1.82
CA MET A 31 0.71 1.89 -1.62
C MET A 31 -0.48 1.69 -0.68
N GLU A 32 -1.21 0.58 -0.82
CA GLU A 32 -2.31 0.23 0.09
C GLU A 32 -1.80 -0.01 1.52
N GLN A 33 -0.69 -0.73 1.70
CA GLN A 33 -0.07 -0.94 3.01
C GLN A 33 0.35 0.38 3.66
N ALA A 34 0.94 1.30 2.90
CA ALA A 34 1.31 2.63 3.36
C ALA A 34 0.10 3.45 3.81
N GLU A 35 -0.98 3.45 3.01
CA GLU A 35 -2.23 4.11 3.36
C GLU A 35 -2.87 3.48 4.61
N HIS A 36 -2.86 2.15 4.71
CA HIS A 36 -3.36 1.43 5.86
C HIS A 36 -2.55 1.74 7.13
N ALA A 37 -1.22 1.85 7.01
CA ALA A 37 -0.35 2.27 8.10
C ALA A 37 -0.65 3.70 8.53
N PHE A 38 -0.89 4.60 7.57
CA PHE A 38 -1.28 5.98 7.85
C PHE A 38 -2.62 6.05 8.61
N PHE A 39 -3.67 5.37 8.15
CA PHE A 39 -4.96 5.34 8.85
C PHE A 39 -4.83 4.80 10.27
N ARG A 40 -4.07 3.70 10.46
CA ARG A 40 -3.81 3.15 11.80
C ARG A 40 -3.08 4.14 12.70
N SER A 41 -2.14 4.92 12.16
CA SER A 41 -1.42 5.94 12.93
C SER A 41 -2.35 7.05 13.48
N LEU A 42 -3.52 7.23 12.86
CA LEU A 42 -4.56 8.16 13.28
C LEU A 42 -5.68 7.49 14.10
N GLY A 43 -5.56 6.19 14.42
CA GLY A 43 -6.61 5.42 15.09
C GLY A 43 -7.82 5.10 14.20
N LEU A 44 -7.70 5.28 12.89
CA LEU A 44 -8.76 5.03 11.91
C LEU A 44 -8.70 3.60 11.37
N LYS A 45 -9.84 3.12 10.86
CA LYS A 45 -9.99 1.82 10.18
C LYS A 45 -10.48 2.04 8.75
N ILE A 46 -10.04 1.18 7.84
CA ILE A 46 -10.38 1.23 6.40
C ILE A 46 -11.57 0.33 6.08
N HIS A 47 -11.86 -0.61 6.96
CA HIS A 47 -13.04 -1.44 6.91
C HIS A 47 -13.49 -1.76 8.33
N GLY A 48 -14.80 -1.84 8.55
CA GLY A 48 -15.36 -2.23 9.84
C GLY A 48 -16.88 -2.16 9.86
N THR A 49 -17.41 -2.41 11.05
CA THR A 49 -18.85 -2.39 11.33
C THR A 49 -19.13 -1.38 12.44
N GLN A 50 -20.13 -0.54 12.23
CA GLN A 50 -20.61 0.42 13.22
C GLN A 50 -21.50 -0.26 14.27
N PRO A 51 -21.77 0.38 15.42
CA PRO A 51 -22.63 -0.20 16.47
C PRO A 51 -24.05 -0.52 16.01
N ASP A 52 -24.55 0.16 14.98
CA ASP A 52 -25.88 -0.08 14.37
C ASP A 52 -25.89 -1.24 13.35
N GLY A 53 -24.75 -1.91 13.15
CA GLY A 53 -24.59 -3.00 12.18
C GLY A 53 -24.20 -2.55 10.77
N THR A 54 -24.12 -1.24 10.50
CA THR A 54 -23.70 -0.72 9.20
C THR A 54 -22.24 -1.07 8.92
N VAL A 55 -21.97 -1.75 7.80
CA VAL A 55 -20.61 -2.06 7.35
C VAL A 55 -20.09 -0.92 6.48
N PHE A 56 -18.90 -0.42 6.80
CA PHE A 56 -18.20 0.58 5.99
C PHE A 56 -16.91 0.00 5.40
N GLY A 57 -16.52 0.52 4.25
CA GLY A 57 -15.28 0.17 3.57
C GLY A 57 -14.89 1.29 2.61
N TRP A 58 -13.60 1.41 2.32
CA TRP A 58 -13.06 2.39 1.39
C TRP A 58 -12.59 1.69 0.10
N PRO A 59 -13.52 1.32 -0.81
CA PRO A 59 -13.15 0.66 -2.05
C PRO A 59 -12.40 1.64 -2.96
N ARG A 60 -11.30 1.16 -3.56
CA ARG A 60 -10.57 1.89 -4.59
C ARG A 60 -11.40 1.90 -5.88
N VAL A 61 -11.87 3.06 -6.31
CA VAL A 61 -12.63 3.19 -7.58
C VAL A 61 -11.71 3.44 -8.78
N ASN A 62 -10.57 4.10 -8.57
CA ASN A 62 -9.59 4.39 -9.60
C ASN A 62 -8.17 4.48 -9.01
N ALA A 63 -7.16 4.12 -9.79
CA ALA A 63 -5.74 4.28 -9.45
C ALA A 63 -4.91 4.47 -10.73
N SER A 64 -3.88 5.30 -10.66
CA SER A 64 -2.89 5.47 -11.72
C SER A 64 -1.48 5.49 -11.13
N CYS A 65 -0.54 4.84 -11.82
CA CYS A 65 0.86 4.79 -11.40
C CYS A 65 1.76 4.88 -12.63
N SER A 66 2.84 5.64 -12.52
CA SER A 66 3.92 5.68 -13.51
C SER A 66 5.17 5.04 -12.94
N PHE A 67 5.59 3.92 -13.52
CA PHE A 67 6.75 3.16 -13.10
C PHE A 67 8.01 3.71 -13.77
N LYS A 68 8.88 4.36 -13.00
CA LYS A 68 10.06 5.09 -13.53
C LYS A 68 11.35 4.26 -13.51
N SER A 69 11.51 3.40 -12.51
CA SER A 69 12.66 2.53 -12.32
C SER A 69 12.22 1.25 -11.62
N PRO A 70 12.88 0.11 -11.87
CA PRO A 70 12.60 -1.13 -11.15
C PRO A 70 13.05 -1.03 -9.70
N ALA A 71 12.44 -1.86 -8.85
CA ALA A 71 12.91 -2.22 -7.52
C ALA A 71 13.24 -3.71 -7.52
N PHE A 72 14.20 -4.10 -6.68
CA PHE A 72 14.78 -5.44 -6.62
C PHE A 72 14.50 -6.08 -5.26
N TYR A 73 14.67 -7.39 -5.18
CA TYR A 73 14.60 -8.12 -3.92
C TYR A 73 15.56 -7.52 -2.87
N GLU A 74 15.11 -7.40 -1.62
CA GLU A 74 15.78 -6.76 -0.47
C GLU A 74 15.91 -5.23 -0.53
N ASP A 75 15.45 -4.55 -1.60
CA ASP A 75 15.35 -3.09 -1.58
C ASP A 75 14.38 -2.62 -0.49
N LEU A 76 14.70 -1.49 0.12
CA LEU A 76 13.80 -0.73 1.00
C LEU A 76 13.15 0.39 0.19
N VAL A 77 11.83 0.33 0.05
CA VAL A 77 11.02 1.30 -0.72
C VAL A 77 10.00 2.02 0.13
#